data_AF-A0A850M449-F1
#
_entry.id   AF-A0A850M449-F1
#
_cell.length_a   1.000
_cell.length_b   1.000
_cell.length_c   1.000
_cell.angle_alpha   90.00
_cell.angle_beta   90.00
_cell.angle_gamma   90.00
#
_symmetry.space_group_name_H-M   'P 1'
#
loop_
_entity.id
_entity.type
_entity.pdbx_description
1 polymer ?
#
loop_
_entity_poly.entity_id
_entity_poly.type
_entity_poly.pdbx_seq_one_letter_code
_entity_poly.pdbx_strand_id
1 'polypeptide(L)'
;MDEEEEKMEEESEEKEEEVIAELDGNNVFIKEDQANLIHERGYYGQLQEDGSLKLDPVEALLLSERKRIKIFDKMGQEYDFAKIVKKFVDNFPELWVKYLCYKDLRSRGYIVKAGYGTNIDYRVYDRGAQIGTDAAQYLVHTVVEGSPLKLISLDKITKVAKSNRKKLVLAVVDRVGEVTFYKAQEVDL
;
A
#
# COMPACT_ATOMS: atom_id res chain seq x y z
N MET A 1 25.70 27.22 10.17
CA MET A 1 26.09 25.83 9.91
C MET A 1 25.54 24.90 10.99
N ASP A 2 24.24 24.67 11.13
CA ASP A 2 23.04 25.26 10.48
C ASP A 2 21.78 24.85 11.27
N GLU A 3 21.43 25.61 12.32
CA GLU A 3 20.06 25.58 12.89
C GLU A 3 19.02 26.14 11.89
N GLU A 4 19.48 26.81 10.84
CA GLU A 4 18.68 27.26 9.70
C GLU A 4 18.44 26.14 8.66
N GLU A 5 19.32 25.14 8.52
CA GLU A 5 19.08 23.99 7.62
C GLU A 5 18.08 23.01 8.23
N GLU A 6 18.13 22.74 9.55
CA GLU A 6 17.11 21.90 10.22
C GLU A 6 15.72 22.57 10.22
N LYS A 7 15.65 23.91 10.31
CA LYS A 7 14.39 24.64 10.13
C LYS A 7 13.90 24.66 8.68
N MET A 8 14.80 24.64 7.70
CA MET A 8 14.44 24.56 6.28
C MET A 8 13.96 23.16 5.87
N GLU A 9 14.42 22.09 6.53
CA GLU A 9 13.92 20.73 6.28
C GLU A 9 12.50 20.53 6.84
N GLU A 10 12.15 21.11 7.99
CA GLU A 10 10.79 21.07 8.54
C GLU A 10 9.78 21.99 7.83
N GLU A 11 10.22 23.05 7.15
CA GLU A 11 9.33 24.00 6.44
C GLU A 11 8.97 23.60 5.00
N SER A 12 9.42 22.45 4.50
CA SER A 12 9.13 21.99 3.12
C SER A 12 7.99 20.96 3.00
N GLU A 13 7.28 20.65 4.09
CA GLU A 13 5.96 20.03 3.98
C GLU A 13 4.97 21.10 3.47
N GLU A 14 4.91 21.27 2.14
CA GLU A 14 3.79 21.90 1.46
C GLU A 14 2.52 21.43 2.18
N LYS A 15 1.73 22.37 2.72
CA LYS A 15 0.39 22.07 3.25
C LYS A 15 -0.45 21.52 2.11
N GLU A 16 -0.32 20.23 1.84
CA GLU A 16 -1.18 19.51 0.92
C GLU A 16 -2.60 19.72 1.42
N GLU A 17 -3.48 20.18 0.53
CA GLU A 17 -4.89 20.34 0.85
C GLU A 17 -5.42 19.02 1.43
N GLU A 18 -5.95 19.08 2.66
CA GLU A 18 -6.51 17.89 3.31
C GLU A 18 -7.71 17.38 2.50
N VAL A 19 -7.56 16.19 1.93
CA VAL A 19 -8.59 15.55 1.09
C VAL A 19 -9.62 14.86 1.97
N ILE A 20 -10.91 15.05 1.65
CA ILE A 20 -12.01 14.42 2.37
C ILE A 20 -12.34 13.08 1.70
N ALA A 21 -12.35 12.02 2.50
CA ALA A 21 -12.73 10.70 2.07
C ALA A 21 -13.99 10.22 2.80
N GLU A 22 -14.90 9.57 2.07
CA GLU A 22 -16.13 8.97 2.58
C GLU A 22 -15.94 7.46 2.80
N LEU A 23 -16.33 6.99 3.98
CA LEU A 23 -16.36 5.58 4.36
C LEU A 23 -17.75 5.00 4.09
N ASP A 24 -17.83 4.07 3.14
CA ASP A 24 -19.04 3.31 2.83
C ASP A 24 -18.83 1.81 3.07
N GLY A 25 -19.41 1.32 4.17
CA GLY A 25 -19.18 -0.03 4.66
C GLY A 25 -17.71 -0.23 5.06
N ASN A 26 -16.95 -0.91 4.20
CA ASN A 26 -15.52 -1.18 4.34
C ASN A 26 -14.68 -0.54 3.22
N ASN A 27 -15.30 0.24 2.34
CA ASN A 27 -14.64 0.91 1.23
C ASN A 27 -14.47 2.39 1.57
N VAL A 28 -13.38 2.98 1.10
CA VAL A 28 -13.10 4.41 1.25
C VAL A 28 -13.04 5.03 -0.13
N PHE A 29 -13.79 6.11 -0.31
CA PHE A 29 -13.91 6.83 -1.57
C PHE A 29 -13.50 8.29 -1.39
N ILE A 30 -12.83 8.84 -2.38
CA ILE A 30 -12.59 10.28 -2.52
C ILE A 30 -13.41 10.74 -3.72
N LYS A 31 -14.06 11.89 -3.59
CA LYS A 31 -14.88 12.46 -4.67
C LYS A 31 -14.02 12.91 -5.85
N GLU A 32 -14.63 12.99 -7.03
CA GLU A 32 -13.96 13.31 -8.30
C GLU A 32 -13.12 14.60 -8.23
N ASP A 33 -13.63 15.63 -7.56
CA ASP A 33 -12.98 16.93 -7.42
C ASP A 33 -11.63 16.88 -6.68
N GLN A 34 -11.45 15.90 -5.79
CA GLN A 34 -10.22 15.70 -5.02
C GLN A 34 -9.44 14.43 -5.40
N ALA A 35 -10.00 13.58 -6.26
CA ALA A 35 -9.41 12.31 -6.67
C ALA A 35 -7.99 12.47 -7.24
N ASN A 36 -7.79 13.47 -8.09
CA ASN A 36 -6.51 13.70 -8.78
C ASN A 36 -5.37 14.10 -7.83
N LEU A 37 -5.67 14.80 -6.73
CA LEU A 37 -4.69 15.19 -5.70
C LEU A 37 -3.98 13.97 -5.11
N ILE A 38 -4.71 12.86 -4.98
CA ILE A 38 -4.21 11.60 -4.44
C ILE A 38 -3.71 10.67 -5.55
N HIS A 39 -4.39 10.62 -6.69
CA HIS A 39 -4.09 9.68 -7.76
C HIS A 39 -2.86 10.06 -8.60
N GLU A 40 -2.75 11.31 -9.07
CA GLU A 40 -1.74 11.69 -10.07
C GLU A 40 -0.31 11.66 -9.53
N ARG A 41 -0.10 12.13 -8.31
CA ARG A 41 1.24 12.22 -7.70
C ARG A 41 1.73 10.90 -7.12
N GLY A 42 0.81 10.04 -6.65
CA GLY A 42 1.15 8.86 -5.86
C GLY A 42 0.63 7.53 -6.40
N TYR A 43 -0.15 7.53 -7.48
CA TYR A 43 -0.83 6.35 -8.02
C TYR A 43 -1.63 5.57 -6.98
N TYR A 44 -2.17 6.26 -5.97
CA TYR A 44 -3.04 5.67 -4.96
C TYR A 44 -4.45 5.45 -5.52
N GLY A 45 -5.12 4.39 -5.06
CA GLY A 45 -6.50 4.11 -5.42
C GLY A 45 -6.71 3.62 -6.85
N GLN A 46 -7.98 3.40 -7.15
CA GLN A 46 -8.50 3.03 -8.45
C GLN A 46 -9.61 4.00 -8.84
N LEU A 47 -9.42 4.72 -9.94
CA LEU A 47 -10.46 5.58 -10.51
C LEU A 47 -11.68 4.74 -10.91
N GLN A 48 -12.85 5.21 -10.52
CA GLN A 48 -14.15 4.63 -10.84
C GLN A 48 -14.74 5.33 -12.08
N GLU A 49 -15.82 4.75 -12.63
CA GLU A 49 -16.50 5.31 -13.82
C GLU A 49 -17.13 6.69 -13.57
N ASP A 50 -17.51 6.97 -12.33
CA ASP A 50 -18.09 8.25 -11.89
C ASP A 50 -17.02 9.30 -11.52
N GLY A 51 -15.75 9.03 -11.82
CA GLY A 51 -14.63 9.92 -11.50
C GLY A 51 -14.16 9.85 -10.04
N SER A 52 -14.89 9.17 -9.16
CA SER A 52 -14.45 8.98 -7.77
C SER A 52 -13.22 8.08 -7.70
N LEU A 53 -12.42 8.25 -6.64
CA LEU A 53 -11.26 7.41 -6.37
C LEU A 53 -11.56 6.45 -5.23
N LYS A 54 -11.59 5.16 -5.53
CA LYS A 54 -11.69 4.12 -4.51
C LYS A 54 -10.30 3.78 -3.97
N LEU A 55 -10.12 3.85 -2.67
CA LEU A 55 -8.88 3.45 -2.00
C LEU A 55 -8.95 1.99 -1.55
N ASP A 56 -7.85 1.26 -1.73
CA ASP A 56 -7.68 -0.01 -1.03
C ASP A 56 -7.51 0.25 0.48
N PRO A 57 -7.92 -0.66 1.38
CA PRO A 57 -7.83 -0.44 2.83
C PRO A 57 -6.42 -0.07 3.32
N VAL A 58 -5.36 -0.70 2.77
CA VAL A 58 -3.97 -0.36 3.12
C VAL A 58 -3.57 1.06 2.68
N GLU A 59 -4.16 1.56 1.59
CA GLU A 59 -3.92 2.91 1.09
C GLU A 59 -4.62 3.94 1.96
N ALA A 60 -5.88 3.67 2.32
CA ALA A 60 -6.63 4.52 3.25
C ALA A 60 -5.94 4.62 4.61
N LEU A 61 -5.41 3.51 5.14
CA LEU A 61 -4.62 3.51 6.37
C LEU A 61 -3.36 4.38 6.24
N LEU A 62 -2.57 4.20 5.17
CA LEU A 62 -1.34 4.97 4.98
C LEU A 62 -1.61 6.47 4.80
N LEU A 63 -2.62 6.83 3.99
CA LEU A 63 -2.97 8.22 3.72
C LEU A 63 -3.54 8.90 4.98
N SER A 64 -4.33 8.17 5.78
CA SER A 64 -4.83 8.64 7.08
C SER A 64 -3.70 8.82 8.09
N GLU A 65 -2.77 7.87 8.19
CA GLU A 65 -1.59 7.98 9.06
C GLU A 65 -0.74 9.21 8.70
N ARG A 66 -0.55 9.47 7.41
CA ARG A 66 0.18 10.63 6.88
C ARG A 66 -0.63 11.93 6.91
N LYS A 67 -1.86 11.91 7.46
CA LYS A 67 -2.78 13.06 7.50
C LYS A 67 -3.08 13.69 6.14
N ARG A 68 -2.95 12.92 5.05
CA ARG A 68 -3.28 13.36 3.68
C ARG A 68 -4.77 13.29 3.39
N ILE A 69 -5.49 12.45 4.14
CA ILE A 69 -6.94 12.33 4.05
C ILE A 69 -7.60 12.38 5.43
N LYS A 70 -8.82 12.90 5.49
CA LYS A 70 -9.74 12.76 6.62
C LYS A 70 -10.91 11.87 6.22
N ILE A 71 -11.18 10.84 7.02
CA ILE A 71 -12.20 9.83 6.70
C ILE A 71 -13.46 10.11 7.52
N PHE A 72 -14.59 10.27 6.85
CA PHE A 72 -15.90 10.46 7.47
C PHE A 72 -16.87 9.37 7.02
N ASP A 73 -17.79 8.94 7.88
CA ASP A 73 -18.92 8.12 7.44
C ASP A 73 -20.08 8.96 6.89
N LYS A 74 -21.12 8.27 6.38
CA LYS A 74 -22.36 8.89 5.88
C LYS A 74 -23.12 9.73 6.92
N MET A 75 -22.85 9.54 8.21
CA MET A 75 -23.45 10.30 9.30
C MET A 75 -22.60 11.53 9.68
N GLY A 76 -21.46 11.73 9.03
CA GLY A 76 -20.53 12.82 9.30
C GLY A 76 -19.59 12.56 10.48
N GLN A 77 -19.52 11.33 10.98
CA GLN A 77 -18.58 10.98 12.05
C GLN A 77 -17.17 10.81 11.47
N GLU A 78 -16.20 11.53 12.03
CA GLU A 78 -14.79 11.39 11.68
C GLU A 78 -14.16 10.13 12.30
N TYR A 79 -13.39 9.42 11.49
CA TYR A 79 -12.59 8.26 11.88
C TYR A 79 -11.12 8.66 11.94
N ASP A 80 -10.59 8.74 13.15
CA ASP A 80 -9.14 8.80 13.37
C ASP A 80 -8.47 7.47 12.98
N PHE A 81 -7.13 7.50 12.88
CA PHE A 81 -6.33 6.35 12.47
C PHE A 81 -6.61 5.10 13.31
N ALA A 82 -6.72 5.23 14.63
CA ALA A 82 -6.97 4.08 15.50
C ALA A 82 -8.36 3.46 15.28
N LYS A 83 -9.39 4.30 15.10
CA LYS A 83 -10.76 3.85 14.80
C LYS A 83 -10.83 3.12 13.46
N ILE A 84 -10.19 3.66 12.42
CA ILE A 84 -10.23 3.04 11.08
C ILE A 84 -9.43 1.73 11.05
N VAL A 85 -8.27 1.67 11.71
CA VAL A 85 -7.49 0.42 11.86
C VAL A 85 -8.35 -0.64 12.53
N LYS A 86 -8.97 -0.32 13.67
CA LYS A 86 -9.83 -1.27 14.39
C LYS A 86 -10.95 -1.79 13.50
N LYS A 87 -11.68 -0.87 12.85
CA LYS A 87 -12.78 -1.23 11.94
C LYS A 87 -12.30 -2.17 10.83
N PHE A 88 -11.17 -1.89 10.19
CA PHE A 88 -10.71 -2.70 9.09
C PHE A 88 -10.12 -4.04 9.52
N VAL A 89 -9.34 -4.10 10.60
CA VAL A 89 -8.75 -5.37 11.08
C VAL A 89 -9.84 -6.37 11.49
N ASP A 90 -10.93 -5.90 12.09
CA ASP A 90 -12.08 -6.74 12.43
C ASP A 90 -12.73 -7.40 11.19
N ASN A 91 -12.60 -6.77 10.01
CA ASN A 91 -13.14 -7.26 8.74
C ASN A 91 -12.10 -7.98 7.88
N PHE A 92 -10.81 -7.66 8.05
CA PHE A 92 -9.71 -8.13 7.23
C PHE A 92 -8.53 -8.55 8.13
N PRO A 93 -8.50 -9.79 8.62
CA PRO A 93 -7.50 -10.22 9.62
C PRO A 93 -6.03 -10.09 9.18
N GLU A 94 -5.75 -10.22 7.89
CA GLU A 94 -4.38 -10.08 7.34
C GLU A 94 -3.99 -8.62 7.05
N LEU A 95 -4.90 -7.66 7.22
CA LEU A 95 -4.70 -6.29 6.77
C LEU A 95 -3.52 -5.63 7.45
N TRP A 96 -3.30 -5.89 8.74
CA TRP A 96 -2.23 -5.26 9.49
C TRP A 96 -0.85 -5.61 8.92
N VAL A 97 -0.63 -6.90 8.64
CA VAL A 97 0.60 -7.43 8.04
C VAL A 97 0.82 -6.82 6.64
N LYS A 98 -0.25 -6.78 5.85
CA LYS A 98 -0.28 -6.16 4.52
C LYS A 98 0.06 -4.67 4.59
N TYR A 99 -0.56 -3.95 5.50
CA TYR A 99 -0.31 -2.52 5.72
C TYR A 99 1.14 -2.23 6.14
N LEU A 100 1.74 -3.02 7.03
CA LEU A 100 3.16 -2.85 7.41
C LEU A 100 4.09 -2.99 6.21
N CYS A 101 3.87 -4.03 5.38
CA CYS A 101 4.63 -4.23 4.15
C CYS A 101 4.40 -3.08 3.15
N TYR A 102 3.14 -2.66 2.98
CA TYR A 102 2.76 -1.57 2.09
C TYR A 102 3.42 -0.24 2.52
N LYS A 103 3.38 0.07 3.81
CA LYS A 103 3.98 1.27 4.41
C LYS A 103 5.49 1.30 4.17
N ASP A 104 6.20 0.20 4.44
CA ASP A 104 7.64 0.10 4.24
C ASP A 104 8.03 0.24 2.74
N LEU A 105 7.31 -0.43 1.84
CA LEU A 105 7.55 -0.28 0.40
C LEU A 105 7.31 1.17 -0.07
N ARG A 106 6.22 1.81 0.39
CA ARG A 106 5.88 3.19 0.05
C ARG A 106 6.84 4.20 0.66
N SER A 107 7.36 3.99 1.87
CA SER A 107 8.37 4.88 2.47
C SER A 107 9.69 4.84 1.72
N ARG A 108 10.02 3.69 1.09
CA ARG A 108 11.18 3.54 0.20
C ARG A 108 10.98 4.12 -1.21
N GLY A 109 9.84 4.76 -1.50
CA GLY A 109 9.55 5.42 -2.77
C GLY A 109 9.10 4.51 -3.90
N TYR A 110 8.78 3.24 -3.62
CA TYR A 110 8.19 2.36 -4.63
C TYR A 110 6.71 2.68 -4.86
N ILE A 111 6.21 2.39 -6.05
CA ILE A 111 4.77 2.40 -6.31
C ILE A 111 4.24 0.99 -6.08
N VAL A 112 3.23 0.87 -5.22
CA VAL A 112 2.67 -0.40 -4.78
C VAL A 112 1.21 -0.43 -5.19
N LYS A 113 0.83 -1.43 -6.00
CA LYS A 113 -0.55 -1.69 -6.42
C LYS A 113 -0.97 -3.08 -5.94
N ALA A 114 -2.27 -3.29 -5.80
CA ALA A 114 -2.83 -4.61 -5.48
C ALA A 114 -2.29 -5.68 -6.44
N GLY A 115 -1.94 -6.83 -5.88
CA GLY A 115 -1.46 -8.00 -6.59
C GLY A 115 -2.55 -8.75 -7.35
N TYR A 116 -2.28 -10.00 -7.68
CA TYR A 116 -3.20 -10.85 -8.43
C TYR A 116 -3.43 -12.19 -7.71
N GLY A 117 -4.65 -12.71 -7.76
CA GLY A 117 -4.98 -14.00 -7.18
C GLY A 117 -4.84 -14.01 -5.66
N THR A 118 -4.60 -15.20 -5.08
CA THR A 118 -4.65 -15.41 -3.62
C THR A 118 -3.31 -15.30 -2.89
N ASN A 119 -2.17 -15.37 -3.59
CA ASN A 119 -0.85 -15.47 -2.96
C ASN A 119 0.15 -14.41 -3.47
N ILE A 120 -0.30 -13.43 -4.24
CA ILE A 120 0.51 -12.27 -4.61
C ILE A 120 -0.25 -11.06 -4.10
N ASP A 121 0.24 -10.47 -3.03
CA ASP A 121 -0.41 -9.37 -2.33
C ASP A 121 -0.17 -8.04 -3.06
N TYR A 122 1.03 -7.86 -3.62
CA TYR A 122 1.39 -6.63 -4.33
C TYR A 122 2.12 -6.82 -5.63
N ARG A 123 1.92 -5.83 -6.52
CA ARG A 123 2.78 -5.51 -7.65
C ARG A 123 3.53 -4.24 -7.32
N VAL A 124 4.85 -4.31 -7.42
CA VAL A 124 5.72 -3.20 -7.06
C VAL A 124 6.48 -2.75 -8.29
N TYR A 125 6.42 -1.45 -8.55
CA TYR A 125 7.13 -0.77 -9.61
C TYR A 125 8.32 -0.03 -9.00
N ASP A 126 9.42 0.05 -9.75
CA ASP A 126 10.61 0.78 -9.33
C ASP A 126 10.30 2.26 -9.04
N ARG A 127 11.22 2.91 -8.32
CA ARG A 127 11.13 4.33 -7.99
C ARG A 127 11.09 5.16 -9.28
N GLY A 128 10.20 6.14 -9.34
CA GLY A 128 10.05 7.02 -10.51
C GLY A 128 9.38 6.36 -11.73
N ALA A 129 8.88 5.13 -11.61
CA ALA A 129 8.15 4.47 -12.68
C ALA A 129 6.83 5.20 -12.99
N GLN A 130 6.42 5.17 -14.26
CA GLN A 130 5.15 5.71 -14.72
C GLN A 130 4.15 4.58 -14.99
N ILE A 131 3.06 4.55 -14.22
CA ILE A 131 2.00 3.54 -14.41
C ILE A 131 1.33 3.76 -15.77
N GLY A 132 1.27 2.69 -16.57
CA GLY A 132 0.75 2.70 -17.94
C GLY A 132 1.85 2.52 -19.00
N THR A 133 3.06 2.98 -18.69
CA THR A 133 4.24 2.83 -19.56
C THR A 133 5.20 1.77 -19.01
N ASP A 134 5.52 1.86 -17.71
CA ASP A 134 6.39 0.91 -17.04
C ASP A 134 5.62 -0.30 -16.54
N ALA A 135 6.28 -1.45 -16.51
CA ALA A 135 5.74 -2.66 -15.91
C ALA A 135 6.24 -2.82 -14.47
N ALA A 136 5.40 -3.39 -13.61
CA ALA A 136 5.82 -3.82 -12.27
C ALA A 136 7.07 -4.70 -12.39
N GLN A 137 8.00 -4.62 -11.44
CA GLN A 137 9.24 -5.39 -11.46
C GLN A 137 9.23 -6.53 -10.44
N TYR A 138 8.47 -6.34 -9.36
CA TYR A 138 8.39 -7.31 -8.27
C TYR A 138 6.94 -7.73 -8.04
N LEU A 139 6.78 -9.02 -7.72
CA LEU A 139 5.58 -9.56 -7.11
C LEU A 139 5.91 -9.84 -5.65
N VAL A 140 5.15 -9.25 -4.73
CA VAL A 140 5.39 -9.40 -3.29
C VAL A 140 4.31 -10.28 -2.69
N HIS A 141 4.74 -11.26 -1.91
CA HIS A 141 3.88 -12.05 -1.04
C HIS A 141 4.23 -11.78 0.42
N THR A 142 3.23 -11.40 1.22
CA THR A 142 3.40 -11.10 2.64
C THR A 142 3.33 -12.38 3.47
N VAL A 143 4.26 -12.53 4.41
CA VAL A 143 4.40 -13.71 5.28
C VAL A 143 4.56 -13.23 6.72
N VAL A 144 3.90 -13.90 7.66
CA VAL A 144 4.10 -13.64 9.10
C VAL A 144 5.19 -14.59 9.61
N GLU A 145 6.17 -14.06 10.33
CA GLU A 145 7.24 -14.85 10.94
C GLU A 145 6.66 -15.94 11.86
N GLY A 146 7.20 -17.16 11.73
CA GLY A 146 6.74 -18.32 12.48
C GLY A 146 5.41 -18.92 11.99
N SER A 147 4.77 -18.33 10.98
CA SER A 147 3.60 -18.93 10.35
C SER A 147 4.01 -19.94 9.27
N PRO A 148 3.38 -21.13 9.19
CA PRO A 148 3.70 -22.12 8.17
C PRO A 148 3.42 -21.61 6.75
N LEU A 149 4.43 -21.65 5.88
CA LEU A 149 4.30 -21.40 4.44
C LEU A 149 4.25 -22.72 3.67
N LYS A 150 3.17 -22.96 2.94
CA LYS A 150 3.04 -24.17 2.11
C LYS A 150 3.98 -24.09 0.90
N LEU A 151 4.88 -25.05 0.75
CA LEU A 151 5.81 -25.12 -0.39
C LEU A 151 5.10 -25.15 -1.74
N ILE A 152 3.92 -25.79 -1.82
CA ILE A 152 3.09 -25.81 -3.04
C ILE A 152 2.62 -24.38 -3.40
N SER A 153 2.27 -23.56 -2.41
CA SER A 153 1.90 -22.17 -2.65
C SER A 153 3.11 -21.36 -3.13
N LEU A 154 4.27 -21.56 -2.50
CA LEU A 154 5.53 -20.91 -2.88
C LEU A 154 5.96 -21.27 -4.31
N ASP A 155 5.88 -22.55 -4.69
CA ASP A 155 6.15 -23.03 -6.06
C ASP A 155 5.23 -22.36 -7.08
N LYS A 156 3.93 -22.29 -6.79
CA LYS A 156 2.95 -21.63 -7.67
C LYS A 156 3.29 -20.15 -7.91
N ILE A 157 3.55 -19.38 -6.85
CA ILE A 157 3.86 -17.95 -7.00
C ILE A 157 5.22 -17.72 -7.65
N THR A 158 6.18 -18.62 -7.44
CA THR A 158 7.49 -18.58 -8.11
C THR A 158 7.33 -18.77 -9.61
N LYS A 159 6.52 -19.75 -10.04
CA LYS A 159 6.19 -19.98 -11.45
C LYS A 159 5.46 -18.80 -12.08
N VAL A 160 4.51 -18.18 -11.37
CA VAL A 160 3.81 -16.98 -11.83
C VAL A 160 4.78 -15.80 -12.00
N ALA A 161 5.68 -15.58 -11.05
CA ALA A 161 6.69 -14.53 -11.17
C ALA A 161 7.61 -14.78 -12.38
N LYS A 162 8.11 -16.01 -12.54
CA LYS A 162 8.96 -16.43 -13.67
C LYS A 162 8.26 -16.21 -15.01
N SER A 163 7.02 -16.67 -15.16
CA SER A 163 6.27 -16.55 -16.43
C SER A 163 5.97 -15.10 -16.81
N ASN A 164 5.76 -14.23 -15.81
CA ASN A 164 5.57 -12.79 -16.02
C ASN A 164 6.89 -12.01 -16.11
N ARG A 165 8.04 -12.70 -16.07
CA ARG A 165 9.39 -12.10 -16.05
C ARG A 165 9.57 -11.08 -14.91
N LYS A 166 9.00 -11.38 -13.73
CA LYS A 166 9.04 -10.55 -12.52
C LYS A 166 9.87 -11.25 -11.44
N LYS A 167 10.40 -10.46 -10.50
CA LYS A 167 11.10 -10.98 -9.33
C LYS A 167 10.08 -11.28 -8.23
N LEU A 168 10.06 -12.51 -7.71
CA LEU A 168 9.28 -12.84 -6.52
C LEU A 168 10.04 -12.35 -5.28
N VAL A 169 9.33 -11.66 -4.40
CA VAL A 169 9.83 -11.19 -3.11
C VAL A 169 8.88 -11.65 -2.01
N LEU A 170 9.43 -12.27 -0.97
CA LEU A 170 8.71 -12.57 0.26
C LEU A 170 8.95 -11.41 1.24
N ALA A 171 7.89 -10.75 1.68
CA ALA A 171 7.94 -9.73 2.71
C ALA A 171 7.54 -10.38 4.04
N VAL A 172 8.54 -10.70 4.86
CA VAL A 172 8.37 -11.39 6.15
C VAL A 172 8.23 -10.36 7.25
N VAL A 173 7.11 -10.36 7.95
CA VAL A 173 6.82 -9.46 9.07
C VAL A 173 7.05 -10.20 10.38
N ASP A 174 7.90 -9.68 11.24
CA ASP A 174 8.19 -10.25 12.54
C ASP A 174 7.12 -9.93 13.59
N ARG A 175 7.32 -10.37 14.84
CA ARG A 175 6.37 -10.12 15.94
C ARG A 175 6.37 -8.67 16.45
N VAL A 176 7.39 -7.90 16.13
CA VAL A 176 7.55 -6.49 16.52
C VAL A 176 7.00 -5.56 15.43
N GLY A 177 6.76 -6.09 14.22
CA GLY A 177 6.25 -5.37 13.06
C GLY A 177 7.33 -4.94 12.07
N GLU A 178 8.57 -5.41 12.22
CA GLU A 178 9.64 -5.17 11.25
C GLU A 178 9.45 -6.04 10.00
N VAL A 179 9.76 -5.47 8.83
CA VAL A 179 9.58 -6.14 7.54
C VAL A 179 10.94 -6.46 6.92
N THR A 180 11.21 -7.75 6.70
CA THR A 180 12.39 -8.24 5.98
C THR A 180 12.01 -8.81 4.62
N PHE A 181 12.73 -8.39 3.57
CA PHE A 181 12.45 -8.81 2.19
C PHE A 181 13.44 -9.85 1.70
N TYR A 182 12.93 -11.00 1.24
CA TYR A 182 13.72 -12.08 0.65
C TYR A 182 13.36 -12.25 -0.82
N LYS A 183 14.36 -12.30 -1.69
CA LYS A 183 14.15 -12.69 -3.09
C LYS A 183 14.05 -14.22 -3.18
N ALA A 184 12.98 -14.71 -3.79
CA ALA A 184 12.81 -16.13 -4.10
C ALA A 184 12.84 -16.33 -5.62
N GLN A 185 13.56 -17.35 -6.08
CA GLN A 185 13.63 -17.71 -7.48
C GLN A 185 13.85 -19.21 -7.64
N GLU A 186 13.33 -19.76 -8.72
CA GLU A 186 13.69 -21.11 -9.15
C GLU A 186 15.16 -21.12 -9.60
N VAL A 187 15.89 -22.15 -9.21
CA VAL A 187 17.30 -22.35 -9.59
C VAL A 187 17.37 -23.66 -10.37
N ASP A 188 17.82 -23.56 -11.61
CA ASP A 188 18.18 -24.74 -12.40
C ASP A 188 19.56 -25.21 -11.90
N LEU A 189 19.60 -26.43 -11.34
CA LEU A 189 20.81 -27.06 -10.79
C LEU A 189 21.50 -27.95 -11.83
#